data_AF-A0A531KR38-F1
#
_entry.id   AF-A0A531KR38-F1
#
_cell.length_a   1.000
_cell.length_b   1.000
_cell.length_c   1.000
_cell.angle_alpha   90.00
_cell.angle_beta   90.00
_cell.angle_gamma   90.00
#
_symmetry.space_group_name_H-M   'P 1'
#
loop_
_entity.id
_entity.type
_entity.pdbx_description
1 polymer ?
#
loop_
_entity_poly.entity_id
_entity_poly.type
_entity_poly.pdbx_seq_one_letter_code
_entity_poly.pdbx_strand_id
1 'polypeptide(L)'
;MTETDNRNGPTRRAVLEGGVATGVLLATGIPVYAGPAGAVAAAASPTPAPTMPISLRINANDFAVELDPRTTLLDALRNHLGLTGSKKGCDHGQCGACTVLVDGRRINSCLTLAAMH
;
A
#
# COMPACT_ATOMS: atom_id res chain seq x y z
N MET A 1 -21.38 33.01 5.62
CA MET A 1 -22.18 31.88 5.11
C MET A 1 -21.45 30.61 5.53
N THR A 2 -21.94 29.94 6.56
CA THR A 2 -21.31 28.78 7.21
C THR A 2 -21.53 27.51 6.39
N GLU A 3 -20.43 26.81 6.05
CA GLU A 3 -20.43 25.51 5.38
C GLU A 3 -21.04 24.46 6.29
N THR A 4 -22.09 23.79 5.80
CA THR A 4 -22.85 22.79 6.58
C THR A 4 -22.18 21.43 6.39
N ASP A 5 -21.46 21.00 7.41
CA ASP A 5 -20.84 19.66 7.53
C ASP A 5 -21.92 18.57 7.52
N ASN A 6 -22.07 17.87 6.40
CA ASN A 6 -23.01 16.75 6.24
C ASN A 6 -22.46 15.46 6.89
N ARG A 7 -22.46 15.44 8.22
CA ARG A 7 -22.04 14.31 9.07
C ARG A 7 -23.09 13.22 9.28
N ASN A 8 -24.10 13.13 8.42
CA ASN A 8 -25.23 12.20 8.63
C ASN A 8 -25.10 10.85 7.90
N GLY A 9 -23.89 10.48 7.45
CA GLY A 9 -23.63 9.14 6.93
C GLY A 9 -23.58 8.07 8.03
N PRO A 10 -24.03 6.83 7.76
CA PRO A 10 -23.95 5.75 8.74
C PRO A 10 -22.50 5.52 9.18
N THR A 11 -22.27 5.50 10.48
CA THR A 11 -20.92 5.34 11.04
C THR A 11 -20.40 3.92 10.81
N ARG A 12 -19.08 3.75 10.76
CA ARG A 12 -18.44 2.42 10.65
C ARG A 12 -18.94 1.42 11.69
N ARG A 13 -19.32 1.92 12.87
CA ARG A 13 -19.89 1.14 13.96
C ARG A 13 -21.31 0.64 13.65
N ALA A 14 -22.15 1.48 13.04
CA ALA A 14 -23.50 1.09 12.62
C ALA A 14 -23.49 0.00 11.53
N VAL A 15 -22.48 -0.02 10.65
CA VAL A 15 -22.32 -1.06 9.63
C VAL A 15 -21.89 -2.41 10.25
N LEU A 16 -21.06 -2.38 11.30
CA LEU A 16 -20.64 -3.60 12.01
C LEU A 16 -21.75 -4.15 12.90
N GLU A 17 -22.56 -3.29 13.52
CA GLU A 17 -23.72 -3.70 14.34
C GLU A 17 -24.89 -4.21 13.48
N GLY A 18 -25.00 -3.76 12.21
CA GLY A 18 -26.06 -4.18 11.27
C GLY A 18 -25.74 -5.37 10.36
N GLY A 19 -24.55 -5.97 10.45
CA GLY A 19 -24.03 -6.93 9.47
C GLY A 19 -24.64 -8.34 9.48
N VAL A 20 -25.68 -8.62 10.27
CA VAL A 20 -26.27 -9.97 10.40
C VAL A 20 -27.75 -9.96 10.03
N ALA A 21 -28.10 -9.67 8.77
CA ALA A 21 -29.44 -9.99 8.23
C ALA A 21 -29.57 -9.80 6.70
N THR A 22 -29.10 -10.77 5.91
CA THR A 22 -29.72 -11.13 4.60
C THR A 22 -29.34 -12.60 4.36
N GLY A 23 -30.19 -13.62 4.55
CA GLY A 23 -31.60 -13.70 4.18
C GLY A 23 -31.69 -14.44 2.85
N VAL A 24 -31.66 -15.78 2.92
CA VAL A 24 -31.85 -16.76 1.84
C VAL A 24 -33.02 -16.37 0.95
N LEU A 25 -32.79 -16.16 -0.36
CA LEU A 25 -33.86 -16.05 -1.35
C LEU A 25 -33.42 -16.55 -2.75
N LEU A 26 -34.14 -17.59 -3.20
CA LEU A 26 -34.57 -17.89 -4.58
C LEU A 26 -33.79 -18.92 -5.41
N ALA A 27 -34.22 -20.16 -5.18
CA ALA A 27 -34.16 -21.32 -6.07
C ALA A 27 -35.01 -21.12 -7.35
N THR A 28 -34.57 -20.27 -8.28
CA THR A 28 -35.06 -20.28 -9.67
C THR A 28 -33.93 -20.73 -10.57
N GLY A 29 -34.09 -21.90 -11.21
CA GLY A 29 -33.08 -22.57 -12.02
C GLY A 29 -32.64 -21.78 -13.26
N ILE A 30 -31.69 -20.88 -13.07
CA ILE A 30 -30.93 -20.27 -14.15
C ILE A 30 -29.84 -21.27 -14.58
N PRO A 31 -29.78 -21.69 -15.86
CA PRO A 31 -28.66 -22.50 -16.33
C PRO A 31 -27.40 -21.65 -16.29
N VAL A 32 -26.47 -22.02 -15.41
CA VAL A 32 -25.15 -21.41 -15.34
C VAL A 32 -24.39 -21.85 -16.60
N TYR A 33 -24.16 -20.92 -17.51
CA TYR A 33 -23.33 -21.16 -18.70
C TYR A 33 -21.88 -21.30 -18.25
N ALA A 34 -21.39 -22.53 -18.16
CA ALA A 34 -19.97 -22.80 -17.91
C ALA A 34 -19.19 -22.52 -19.21
N GLY A 35 -18.68 -21.29 -19.35
CA GLY A 35 -17.70 -20.96 -20.39
C GLY A 35 -16.39 -21.72 -20.16
N PRO A 36 -15.63 -22.06 -21.23
CA PRO A 36 -14.40 -22.82 -21.09
C PRO A 36 -13.42 -22.02 -20.23
N ALA A 37 -13.01 -22.62 -19.12
CA ALA A 37 -11.92 -22.11 -18.30
C ALA A 37 -10.65 -22.14 -19.16
N GLY A 38 -10.32 -21.00 -19.76
CA GLY A 38 -9.04 -20.81 -20.41
C GLY A 38 -7.94 -21.11 -19.40
N ALA A 39 -7.12 -22.12 -19.69
CA ALA A 39 -5.95 -22.42 -18.87
C ALA A 39 -5.01 -21.21 -18.93
N VAL A 40 -5.02 -20.40 -17.87
CA VAL A 40 -3.98 -19.39 -17.67
C VAL A 40 -2.67 -20.16 -17.46
N ALA A 41 -1.81 -20.12 -18.47
CA ALA A 41 -0.48 -20.68 -18.37
C ALA A 41 0.18 -20.12 -17.11
N ALA A 42 0.62 -21.00 -16.21
CA ALA A 42 1.30 -20.62 -14.99
C ALA A 42 2.51 -19.76 -15.38
N ALA A 43 2.45 -18.47 -15.04
CA ALA A 43 3.56 -17.56 -15.24
C ALA A 43 4.77 -18.16 -14.53
N ALA A 44 5.89 -18.29 -15.25
CA ALA A 44 7.14 -18.79 -14.71
C ALA A 44 7.49 -18.01 -13.42
N SER A 45 7.96 -18.73 -12.40
CA SER A 45 8.36 -18.12 -11.13
C SER A 45 9.40 -17.03 -11.38
N PRO A 46 9.22 -15.81 -10.84
CA PRO A 46 10.17 -14.74 -11.06
C PRO A 46 11.52 -15.12 -10.43
N THR A 47 12.60 -14.91 -11.19
CA THR A 47 13.96 -14.95 -10.65
C THR A 47 14.08 -13.93 -9.51
N PRO A 48 14.64 -14.30 -8.35
CA PRO A 48 14.82 -13.36 -7.26
C PRO A 48 15.70 -12.19 -7.71
N ALA A 49 15.26 -10.97 -7.44
CA ALA A 49 15.99 -9.78 -7.82
C ALA A 49 17.30 -9.65 -7.02
N PRO A 50 18.39 -9.15 -7.64
CA PRO A 50 19.65 -8.93 -6.93
C PRO A 50 19.47 -7.88 -5.84
N THR A 51 20.05 -8.12 -4.67
CA THR A 51 20.09 -7.16 -3.55
C THR A 51 21.49 -6.58 -3.37
N MET A 52 21.58 -5.46 -2.65
CA MET A 52 22.82 -4.86 -2.21
C MET A 52 22.71 -4.33 -0.77
N PRO A 53 23.84 -4.22 -0.04
CA PRO A 53 23.87 -3.60 1.27
C PRO A 53 23.65 -2.09 1.17
N ILE A 54 22.76 -1.56 2.00
CA ILE A 54 22.46 -0.13 2.13
C ILE A 54 22.51 0.26 3.61
N SER A 55 23.17 1.38 3.91
CA SER A 55 23.24 1.95 5.25
C SER A 55 22.45 3.25 5.32
N LEU A 56 21.42 3.31 6.16
CA LEU A 56 20.57 4.48 6.34
C LEU A 56 20.62 4.96 7.79
N ARG A 57 20.70 6.27 8.00
CA ARG A 57 20.57 6.89 9.33
C ARG A 57 19.20 7.53 9.48
N ILE A 58 18.31 6.90 10.24
CA ILE A 58 16.91 7.30 10.37
C ILE A 58 16.62 7.65 11.83
N ASN A 59 16.15 8.89 12.07
CA ASN A 59 15.83 9.39 13.41
C ASN A 59 16.97 9.14 14.43
N ALA A 60 18.21 9.43 14.01
CA ALA A 60 19.46 9.23 14.75
C ALA A 60 19.90 7.76 15.01
N ASN A 61 19.20 6.76 14.45
CA ASN A 61 19.60 5.36 14.52
C ASN A 61 20.15 4.90 13.17
N ASP A 62 21.23 4.11 13.20
CA ASP A 62 21.86 3.55 12.00
C ASP A 62 21.23 2.18 11.67
N PHE A 63 20.87 1.96 10.40
CA PHE A 63 20.27 0.75 9.87
C PHE A 63 21.10 0.21 8.72
N ALA A 64 21.51 -1.05 8.79
CA ALA A 64 22.11 -1.78 7.67
C ALA A 64 21.10 -2.80 7.13
N VAL A 65 20.79 -2.73 5.83
CA VAL A 65 19.75 -3.55 5.21
C VAL A 65 20.14 -3.99 3.80
N GLU A 66 19.85 -5.24 3.46
CA GLU A 66 19.98 -5.78 2.09
C GLU A 66 18.69 -5.51 1.30
N LEU A 67 18.79 -4.72 0.24
CA LEU A 67 17.62 -4.28 -0.55
C LEU A 67 17.85 -4.45 -2.04
N ASP A 68 16.77 -4.69 -2.81
CA ASP A 68 16.78 -4.47 -4.26
C ASP A 68 17.13 -2.99 -4.52
N PRO A 69 18.07 -2.68 -5.42
CA PRO A 69 18.48 -1.30 -5.71
C PRO A 69 17.34 -0.39 -6.19
N ARG A 70 16.22 -0.98 -6.66
CA ARG A 70 15.00 -0.27 -7.10
C ARG A 70 14.04 0.04 -5.96
N THR A 71 14.34 -0.40 -4.73
CA THR A 71 13.49 -0.12 -3.56
C THR A 71 13.45 1.37 -3.29
N THR A 72 12.24 1.94 -3.28
CA THR A 72 12.05 3.35 -2.91
C THR A 72 12.37 3.57 -1.43
N LEU A 73 12.76 4.79 -1.05
CA LEU A 73 12.98 5.13 0.36
C LEU A 73 11.69 4.93 1.17
N LEU A 74 10.52 5.20 0.58
CA LEU A 74 9.23 4.93 1.20
C LEU A 74 9.05 3.44 1.53
N ASP A 75 9.34 2.57 0.57
CA ASP A 75 9.16 1.13 0.75
C ASP A 75 10.21 0.54 1.71
N ALA A 76 11.45 1.02 1.67
CA ALA A 76 12.48 0.68 2.65
C ALA A 76 12.00 0.98 4.08
N LEU A 77 11.52 2.20 4.33
CA LEU A 77 11.01 2.60 5.64
C LEU A 77 9.85 1.71 6.09
N ARG A 78 8.85 1.49 5.22
CA ARG A 78 7.60 0.83 5.61
C ARG A 78 7.71 -0.68 5.70
N ASN A 79 8.27 -1.31 4.67
CA ASN A 79 8.16 -2.76 4.47
C ASN A 79 9.41 -3.50 4.94
N HIS A 80 10.58 -2.85 4.94
CA HIS A 80 11.82 -3.47 5.38
C HIS A 80 12.18 -3.09 6.82
N LEU A 81 11.97 -1.82 7.20
CA LEU A 81 12.32 -1.32 8.53
C LEU A 81 11.13 -1.19 9.50
N GLY A 82 9.90 -1.41 9.03
CA GLY A 82 8.69 -1.35 9.85
C GLY A 82 8.29 0.06 10.34
N LEU A 83 8.94 1.11 9.83
CA LEU A 83 8.67 2.51 10.15
C LEU A 83 7.49 3.03 9.31
N THR A 84 6.28 2.67 9.72
CA THR A 84 5.05 2.88 8.93
C THR A 84 4.44 4.29 9.02
N GLY A 85 5.12 5.25 9.65
CA GLY A 85 4.66 6.63 9.82
C GLY A 85 4.35 7.32 8.49
N SER A 86 5.31 7.33 7.56
CA SER A 86 5.12 7.80 6.19
C SER A 86 4.18 6.89 5.40
N LYS A 87 3.29 7.49 4.60
CA LYS A 87 2.19 6.76 3.95
C LYS A 87 2.39 6.67 2.44
N LYS A 88 2.08 5.51 1.87
CA LYS A 88 1.89 5.35 0.41
C LYS A 88 0.47 5.78 0.08
N GLY A 89 0.36 6.91 -0.63
CA GLY A 89 -0.92 7.44 -1.11
C GLY A 89 -1.06 7.20 -2.61
N CYS A 90 -0.37 8.02 -3.41
CA CYS A 90 -0.37 7.91 -4.86
C CYS A 90 0.77 7.03 -5.39
N ASP A 91 1.99 7.14 -4.82
CA ASP A 91 3.23 6.49 -5.32
C ASP A 91 3.78 7.06 -6.63
N HIS A 92 3.37 8.29 -6.98
CA HIS A 92 3.84 9.03 -8.15
C HIS A 92 4.00 10.54 -7.87
N GLY A 93 4.28 10.88 -6.61
CA GLY A 93 4.63 12.26 -6.19
C GLY A 93 3.50 13.29 -6.16
N GLN A 94 2.25 12.90 -6.39
CA GLN A 94 1.12 13.83 -6.53
C GLN A 94 0.48 14.27 -5.20
N CYS A 95 0.55 13.45 -4.14
CA CYS A 95 -0.23 13.70 -2.91
C CYS A 95 0.59 14.10 -1.67
N GLY A 96 1.91 13.97 -1.69
CA GLY A 96 2.77 14.33 -0.54
C GLY A 96 2.63 13.46 0.72
N ALA A 97 1.77 12.44 0.74
CA ALA A 97 1.57 11.57 1.92
C ALA A 97 2.84 10.81 2.38
N CYS A 98 3.84 10.74 1.50
CA CYS A 98 5.13 10.08 1.73
C CYS A 98 6.26 11.08 2.08
N THR A 99 5.94 12.33 2.41
CA THR A 99 6.97 13.35 2.67
C THR A 99 7.82 12.98 3.89
N VAL A 100 9.15 13.05 3.72
CA VAL A 100 10.14 12.86 4.80
C VAL A 100 11.20 13.95 4.72
N LEU A 101 12.05 14.05 5.75
CA LEU A 101 13.23 14.90 5.76
C LEU A 101 14.47 14.05 5.49
N VAL A 102 15.22 14.40 4.44
CA VAL A 102 16.57 13.89 4.18
C VAL A 102 17.51 15.09 4.23
N ASP A 103 18.51 15.04 5.11
CA ASP A 103 19.46 16.15 5.34
C ASP A 103 18.76 17.50 5.55
N GLY A 104 17.66 17.48 6.32
CA GLY A 104 16.85 18.66 6.61
C GLY A 104 15.96 19.15 5.46
N ARG A 105 16.00 18.51 4.27
CA ARG A 105 15.17 18.87 3.11
C ARG A 105 13.97 17.96 3.00
N ARG A 106 12.80 18.55 2.75
CA ARG A 106 11.55 17.83 2.49
C ARG A 106 11.57 17.23 1.10
N ILE A 107 11.38 15.91 1.00
CA ILE A 107 11.27 15.21 -0.28
C ILE A 107 10.12 14.19 -0.27
N ASN A 108 9.60 13.87 -1.46
CA ASN A 108 8.67 12.75 -1.65
C ASN A 108 9.46 11.44 -1.66
N SER A 109 9.39 10.64 -0.59
CA SER A 109 10.17 9.39 -0.47
C SER A 109 9.77 8.31 -1.48
N CYS A 110 8.59 8.39 -2.10
CA CYS A 110 8.17 7.46 -3.16
C CYS A 110 8.92 7.65 -4.49
N LEU A 111 9.56 8.81 -4.71
CA LEU A 111 10.25 9.14 -5.97
C LEU A 111 11.77 9.07 -5.85
N THR A 112 12.30 8.52 -4.76
CA THR A 112 13.73 8.31 -4.58
C THR A 112 13.98 6.88 -4.11
N LEU A 113 15.08 6.32 -4.57
CA LEU A 113 15.60 5.02 -4.15
C LEU A 113 16.28 5.14 -2.79
N ALA A 114 16.20 4.07 -1.99
CA ALA A 114 16.95 3.97 -0.74
C ALA A 114 18.46 4.01 -0.97
N ALA A 115 18.93 3.47 -2.10
CA ALA A 115 20.36 3.41 -2.46
C ALA A 115 21.02 4.78 -2.73
N MET A 116 20.24 5.87 -2.81
CA MET A 116 20.74 7.22 -3.08
C MET A 116 20.96 8.07 -1.83
N HIS A 117 20.64 7.53 -0.65
CA HIS A 117 20.72 8.22 0.66
C HIS A 117 21.46 7.34 1.66
#